data_AF-R5BF78-F1
#
_entry.id   AF-R5BF78-F1
#
_cell.length_a   1.000
_cell.length_b   1.000
_cell.length_c   1.000
_cell.angle_alpha   90.00
_cell.angle_beta   90.00
_cell.angle_gamma   90.00
#
_symmetry.space_group_name_H-M   'P 1'
#
loop_
_entity.id
_entity.type
_entity.pdbx_description
1 polymer ?
#
loop_
_entity_poly.entity_id
_entity_poly.type
_entity_poly.pdbx_seq_one_letter_code
_entity_poly.pdbx_strand_id
1 'polypeptide(L)'
;MNATVSWLDWLLAAAPYSLVMIVIYYFLSMWLLKPDEHDLEGSQKELQQHLQNLGLMTFNEKKLLALSVILLGFWATGGHLHKYDTTTTTIVAIALFLMPGIGIIDWKYAQSRIDWGSIVMFGAGISLGSALLKTKAATWLANAFIHMFALETLSIFALLATITLFLIMIHLGFASATALSSAMIPIVISIVTAVNMPGINPIGLTVIAQFSICFGFILPVNSPQGMVSYSSGTYEVKTFMKTGIPITIIGYIMLLIYAATYWHWIGFV
;
A
#
# COMPACT_ATOMS: atom_id res chain seq x y z
N MET A 1 18.86 -11.83 0.15
CA MET A 1 17.78 -12.70 -0.36
C MET A 1 17.59 -12.36 -1.84
N ASN A 2 17.78 -13.33 -2.76
CA ASN A 2 17.54 -13.14 -4.19
C ASN A 2 16.14 -13.65 -4.55
N ALA A 3 15.13 -13.14 -3.87
CA ALA A 3 13.76 -13.55 -4.09
C ALA A 3 12.93 -12.32 -4.44
N THR A 4 12.32 -12.37 -5.62
CA THR A 4 11.48 -11.31 -6.19
C THR A 4 10.04 -11.66 -5.93
N VAL A 5 9.29 -10.76 -5.28
CA VAL A 5 7.83 -10.87 -5.15
C VAL A 5 7.23 -10.40 -6.48
N SER A 6 6.51 -11.27 -7.19
CA SER A 6 5.83 -10.85 -8.42
C SER A 6 4.63 -9.94 -8.07
N TRP A 7 4.14 -9.18 -9.06
CA TRP A 7 2.95 -8.36 -8.85
C TRP A 7 1.73 -9.21 -8.49
N LEU A 8 1.61 -10.41 -9.08
CA LEU A 8 0.51 -11.32 -8.78
C LEU A 8 0.62 -11.87 -7.35
N ASP A 9 1.81 -12.24 -6.88
CA ASP A 9 2.01 -12.69 -5.50
C ASP A 9 1.59 -11.62 -4.49
N TRP A 10 1.97 -10.37 -4.75
CA TRP A 10 1.58 -9.23 -3.92
C TRP A 10 0.06 -8.99 -3.96
N LEU A 11 -0.55 -9.05 -5.15
CA LEU A 11 -2.00 -8.88 -5.30
C LEU A 11 -2.76 -9.98 -4.55
N LEU A 12 -2.38 -11.24 -4.73
CA LEU A 12 -3.05 -12.37 -4.08
C LEU A 12 -2.89 -12.27 -2.56
N ALA A 13 -1.72 -11.88 -2.06
CA ALA A 13 -1.52 -11.66 -0.63
C ALA A 13 -2.37 -10.51 -0.07
N ALA A 14 -2.55 -9.41 -0.81
CA ALA A 14 -3.23 -8.21 -0.34
C ALA A 14 -4.76 -8.23 -0.54
N ALA A 15 -5.22 -8.69 -1.71
CA ALA A 15 -6.57 -8.45 -2.19
C ALA A 15 -7.66 -9.02 -1.28
N PRO A 16 -7.58 -10.26 -0.77
CA PRO A 16 -8.59 -10.81 0.14
C PRO A 16 -8.75 -9.96 1.41
N TYR A 17 -7.63 -9.55 2.02
CA TYR A 17 -7.62 -8.68 3.19
C TYR A 17 -8.23 -7.31 2.86
N SER A 18 -7.79 -6.67 1.76
CA SER A 18 -8.29 -5.35 1.34
C SER A 18 -9.79 -5.36 1.06
N LEU A 19 -10.32 -6.39 0.39
CA LEU A 19 -11.75 -6.51 0.09
C LEU A 19 -12.59 -6.60 1.36
N VAL A 20 -12.17 -7.42 2.33
CA VAL A 20 -12.84 -7.53 3.63
C VAL A 20 -12.78 -6.19 4.36
N MET A 21 -11.62 -5.52 4.37
CA MET A 21 -11.46 -4.23 5.02
C MET A 21 -12.31 -3.12 4.38
N ILE A 22 -12.50 -3.12 3.06
CA ILE A 22 -13.39 -2.17 2.37
C ILE A 22 -14.83 -2.36 2.85
N VAL A 23 -15.30 -3.60 2.93
CA VAL A 23 -16.66 -3.93 3.39
C VAL A 23 -16.85 -3.51 4.85
N ILE A 24 -15.90 -3.85 5.72
CA ILE A 24 -15.90 -3.44 7.13
C ILE A 24 -15.93 -1.92 7.25
N TYR A 25 -15.04 -1.24 6.52
CA TYR A 25 -14.94 0.22 6.58
C TYR A 25 -16.23 0.89 6.11
N TYR A 26 -16.86 0.40 5.04
CA TYR A 26 -18.14 0.89 4.55
C TYR A 26 -19.23 0.83 5.64
N PHE A 27 -19.45 -0.33 6.26
CA PHE A 27 -20.46 -0.47 7.31
C PHE A 27 -20.12 0.33 8.57
N LEU A 28 -18.84 0.35 8.95
CA LEU A 28 -18.35 1.13 10.07
C LEU A 28 -18.58 2.63 9.85
N SER A 29 -18.28 3.15 8.65
CA SER A 29 -18.48 4.55 8.31
C SER A 29 -19.96 4.90 8.27
N MET A 30 -20.81 4.04 7.68
CA MET A 30 -22.26 4.27 7.65
C MET A 30 -22.87 4.29 9.06
N TRP A 31 -22.32 3.47 9.98
CA TRP A 31 -22.78 3.41 11.37
C TRP A 31 -22.30 4.61 12.20
N LEU A 32 -21.04 5.03 12.06
CA LEU A 32 -20.44 6.13 12.81
C LEU A 32 -20.79 7.52 12.25
N LEU A 33 -20.84 7.63 10.94
CA LEU A 33 -21.12 8.84 10.16
C LEU A 33 -22.40 8.60 9.38
N LYS A 34 -23.54 8.63 10.09
CA LYS A 34 -24.85 8.49 9.44
C LYS A 34 -24.95 9.53 8.32
N PRO A 35 -25.22 9.11 7.08
CA PRO A 35 -25.44 10.05 5.98
C PRO A 35 -26.61 10.96 6.32
N ASP A 36 -26.44 12.27 6.10
CA ASP A 36 -27.58 13.18 6.14
C ASP A 36 -28.46 12.87 4.92
N GLU A 37 -29.68 12.38 5.18
CA GLU A 37 -30.72 12.21 4.16
C GLU A 37 -31.27 13.58 3.77
N HIS A 38 -30.46 14.36 3.04
CA HIS A 38 -30.98 15.51 2.31
C HIS A 38 -31.68 15.02 1.05
N ASP A 39 -32.87 15.55 0.83
CA ASP A 39 -33.77 15.15 -0.25
C ASP A 39 -33.01 15.20 -1.60
N LEU A 40 -32.98 14.06 -2.28
CA LEU A 40 -32.26 13.85 -3.54
C LEU A 40 -32.98 14.49 -4.74
N GLU A 41 -33.93 15.40 -4.49
CA GLU A 41 -34.70 16.12 -5.50
C GLU A 41 -33.78 16.99 -6.36
N GLY A 42 -33.41 16.47 -7.54
CA GLY A 42 -32.51 17.14 -8.49
C GLY A 42 -31.27 16.33 -8.85
N SER A 43 -30.81 15.46 -7.95
CA SER A 43 -29.61 14.62 -8.14
C SER A 43 -29.71 13.71 -9.36
N GLN A 44 -30.92 13.18 -9.65
CA GLN A 44 -31.16 12.32 -10.81
C GLN A 44 -31.05 13.08 -12.12
N LYS A 45 -31.54 14.34 -12.17
CA LYS A 45 -31.43 15.19 -13.37
C LYS A 45 -29.98 15.61 -13.61
N GLU A 46 -29.27 15.98 -12.54
CA GLU A 46 -27.85 16.34 -12.61
C GLU A 46 -26.98 15.15 -13.00
N LEU A 47 -27.22 13.97 -12.41
CA LEU A 47 -26.57 12.71 -12.81
C LEU A 47 -26.83 12.39 -14.28
N GLN A 48 -28.07 12.53 -14.75
CA GLN A 48 -28.42 12.26 -16.14
C GLN A 48 -27.78 13.26 -17.10
N GLN A 49 -27.64 14.53 -16.71
CA GLN A 49 -26.87 15.53 -17.46
C GLN A 49 -25.38 15.18 -17.50
N HIS A 50 -24.76 14.80 -16.37
CA HIS A 50 -23.36 14.36 -16.36
C HIS A 50 -23.13 13.12 -17.22
N LEU A 51 -24.03 12.13 -17.17
CA LEU A 51 -23.97 10.94 -18.01
C LEU A 51 -24.11 11.28 -19.50
N GLN A 52 -25.00 12.22 -19.85
CA GLN A 52 -25.12 12.71 -21.22
C GLN A 52 -23.86 13.47 -21.67
N ASN A 53 -23.27 14.27 -20.78
CA ASN A 53 -22.07 15.07 -21.06
C ASN A 53 -20.78 14.25 -21.20
N LEU A 54 -20.70 13.05 -20.59
CA LEU A 54 -19.57 12.14 -20.77
C LEU A 54 -19.44 11.65 -22.22
N GLY A 55 -20.57 11.47 -22.91
CA GLY A 55 -20.59 11.01 -24.30
C GLY A 55 -19.98 9.62 -24.51
N LEU A 56 -19.62 9.31 -25.76
CA LEU A 56 -18.92 8.08 -26.11
C LEU A 56 -17.42 8.23 -25.84
N MET A 57 -16.78 7.14 -25.40
CA MET A 57 -15.33 7.13 -25.18
C MET A 57 -14.58 7.59 -26.43
N THR A 58 -13.70 8.57 -26.24
CA THR A 58 -12.85 9.10 -27.28
C THR A 58 -11.84 8.04 -27.75
N PHE A 59 -11.25 8.24 -28.93
CA PHE A 59 -10.22 7.33 -29.45
C PHE A 59 -9.03 7.19 -28.49
N ASN A 60 -8.61 8.30 -27.88
CA ASN A 60 -7.50 8.32 -26.92
C ASN A 60 -7.85 7.59 -25.61
N GLU A 61 -9.09 7.70 -25.13
CA GLU A 61 -9.56 6.94 -23.96
C GLU A 61 -9.60 5.44 -24.22
N LYS A 62 -10.08 5.01 -25.40
CA LYS A 62 -10.06 3.59 -25.80
C LYS A 62 -8.63 3.07 -25.89
N LYS A 63 -7.72 3.87 -26.44
CA LYS A 63 -6.29 3.54 -26.50
C LYS A 63 -5.68 3.42 -25.12
N LEU A 64 -6.03 4.33 -24.20
CA LEU A 64 -5.57 4.31 -22.81
C LEU A 64 -6.05 3.06 -22.10
N LEU A 65 -7.33 2.72 -22.27
CA LEU A 65 -7.91 1.51 -21.71
C LEU A 65 -7.19 0.27 -22.25
N ALA A 66 -7.01 0.17 -23.57
CA ALA A 66 -6.34 -0.96 -24.20
C ALA A 66 -4.90 -1.13 -23.70
N LEU A 67 -4.09 -0.06 -23.69
CA LEU A 67 -2.71 -0.11 -23.20
C LEU A 67 -2.64 -0.43 -21.70
N SER A 68 -3.57 0.11 -20.89
CA SER A 68 -3.63 -0.18 -19.45
C SER A 68 -3.99 -1.64 -19.17
N VAL A 69 -4.98 -2.19 -19.89
CA VAL A 69 -5.37 -3.60 -19.75
C VAL A 69 -4.23 -4.52 -20.20
N ILE A 70 -3.54 -4.20 -21.29
CA ILE A 70 -2.35 -4.96 -21.73
C ILE A 70 -1.28 -4.91 -20.65
N LEU A 71 -0.93 -3.73 -20.12
CA LEU A 71 0.07 -3.57 -19.07
C LEU A 71 -0.28 -4.39 -17.81
N LEU A 72 -1.52 -4.29 -17.34
CA LEU A 72 -2.00 -5.06 -16.19
C LEU A 72 -1.97 -6.57 -16.47
N GLY A 73 -2.27 -7.00 -17.70
CA GLY A 73 -2.13 -8.39 -18.13
C GLY A 73 -0.67 -8.87 -18.05
N PHE A 74 0.29 -8.04 -18.50
CA PHE A 74 1.72 -8.34 -18.36
C PHE A 74 2.16 -8.38 -16.88
N TRP A 75 1.66 -7.49 -16.03
CA TRP A 75 1.95 -7.55 -14.59
C TRP A 75 1.40 -8.82 -13.95
N ALA A 76 0.15 -9.18 -14.24
CA ALA A 76 -0.51 -10.35 -13.67
C ALA A 76 0.11 -11.67 -14.15
N THR A 77 0.71 -11.70 -15.35
CA THR A 77 1.26 -12.93 -15.95
C THR A 77 2.79 -13.03 -15.87
N GLY A 78 3.46 -11.99 -15.37
CA GLY A 78 4.90 -11.97 -15.14
C GLY A 78 5.36 -13.05 -14.17
N GLY A 79 6.39 -13.79 -14.54
CA GLY A 79 6.90 -14.93 -13.78
C GLY A 79 6.16 -16.25 -14.06
N HIS A 80 4.97 -16.21 -14.66
CA HIS A 80 4.16 -17.39 -14.99
C HIS A 80 4.11 -17.69 -16.49
N LEU A 81 3.66 -16.73 -17.31
CA LEU A 81 3.54 -16.90 -18.77
C LEU A 81 4.74 -16.31 -19.52
N HIS A 82 5.42 -15.34 -18.93
CA HIS A 82 6.61 -14.72 -19.51
C HIS A 82 7.65 -14.35 -18.44
N LYS A 83 8.88 -14.15 -18.89
CA LYS A 83 10.03 -13.81 -18.03
C LYS A 83 10.27 -12.31 -17.86
N TYR A 84 9.50 -11.47 -18.57
CA TYR A 84 9.60 -10.02 -18.42
C TYR A 84 9.12 -9.59 -17.03
N ASP A 85 9.95 -8.84 -16.33
CA ASP A 85 9.63 -8.31 -15.01
C ASP A 85 8.74 -7.07 -15.13
N THR A 86 8.10 -6.71 -14.01
CA THR A 86 7.18 -5.58 -13.93
C THR A 86 7.85 -4.25 -14.29
N THR A 87 9.14 -4.10 -13.96
CA THR A 87 9.91 -2.90 -14.31
C THR A 87 10.03 -2.73 -15.82
N THR A 88 10.46 -3.78 -16.52
CA THR A 88 10.63 -3.73 -17.99
C THR A 88 9.30 -3.47 -18.69
N THR A 89 8.24 -4.18 -18.32
CA THR A 89 6.92 -4.00 -18.97
C THR A 89 6.35 -2.60 -18.74
N THR A 90 6.60 -2.02 -17.55
CA THR A 90 6.18 -0.64 -17.22
C THR A 90 6.94 0.39 -18.04
N ILE A 91 8.27 0.24 -18.20
CA ILE A 91 9.08 1.15 -19.03
C ILE A 91 8.60 1.13 -20.48
N VAL A 92 8.31 -0.05 -21.03
CA VAL A 92 7.77 -0.19 -22.39
C VAL A 92 6.41 0.50 -22.51
N ALA A 93 5.51 0.32 -21.53
CA ALA A 93 4.21 0.98 -21.54
C ALA A 93 4.34 2.51 -21.44
N ILE A 94 5.21 3.03 -20.58
CA ILE A 94 5.51 4.48 -20.49
C ILE A 94 6.02 5.00 -21.83
N ALA A 95 6.92 4.27 -22.49
CA ALA A 95 7.42 4.65 -23.81
C ALA A 95 6.30 4.70 -24.87
N LEU A 96 5.37 3.74 -24.84
CA LEU A 96 4.19 3.74 -25.72
C LEU A 96 3.22 4.89 -25.40
N PHE A 97 3.02 5.22 -24.13
CA PHE A 97 2.16 6.32 -23.70
C PHE A 97 2.71 7.68 -24.13
N LEU A 98 4.03 7.86 -24.14
CA LEU A 98 4.71 9.12 -24.45
C LEU A 98 5.21 9.21 -25.91
N MET A 99 4.99 8.17 -26.72
CA MET A 99 5.54 8.09 -28.08
C MET A 99 5.04 9.25 -28.96
N PRO A 100 5.91 9.99 -29.67
CA PRO A 100 5.47 11.07 -30.55
C PRO A 100 4.50 10.58 -31.64
N GLY A 101 3.39 11.29 -31.85
CA GLY A 101 2.38 11.00 -32.87
C GLY A 101 1.46 9.79 -32.60
N ILE A 102 1.85 8.90 -31.70
CA ILE A 102 1.09 7.69 -31.34
C ILE A 102 0.63 7.74 -29.88
N GLY A 103 1.41 8.33 -28.98
CA GLY A 103 1.16 8.39 -27.55
C GLY A 103 -0.15 9.09 -27.17
N ILE A 104 -0.53 8.91 -25.92
CA ILE A 104 -1.79 9.42 -25.35
C ILE A 104 -1.54 10.71 -24.57
N ILE A 105 -0.35 10.81 -23.97
CA ILE A 105 0.04 11.93 -23.13
C ILE A 105 1.39 12.48 -23.62
N ASP A 106 1.58 13.78 -23.48
CA ASP A 106 2.88 14.40 -23.73
C ASP A 106 3.73 14.43 -22.45
N TRP A 107 5.05 14.58 -22.63
CA TRP A 107 5.99 14.62 -21.53
C TRP A 107 5.73 15.76 -20.55
N LYS A 108 5.33 16.94 -21.05
CA LYS A 108 5.13 18.13 -20.21
C LYS A 108 3.93 17.93 -19.28
N TYR A 109 2.87 17.32 -19.78
CA TYR A 109 1.71 16.88 -19.01
C TYR A 109 2.13 15.87 -17.93
N ALA A 110 2.85 14.80 -18.33
CA ALA A 110 3.29 13.75 -17.42
C ALA A 110 4.21 14.28 -16.30
N GLN A 111 5.25 15.06 -16.67
CA GLN A 111 6.24 15.61 -15.76
C GLN A 111 5.61 16.41 -14.61
N SER A 112 4.56 17.19 -14.90
CA SER A 112 3.88 18.01 -13.90
C SER A 112 3.05 17.23 -12.89
N ARG A 113 2.70 15.96 -13.20
CA ARG A 113 1.87 15.10 -12.37
C ARG A 113 2.62 13.93 -11.72
N ILE A 114 3.85 13.67 -12.12
CA ILE A 114 4.71 12.67 -11.48
C ILE A 114 5.21 13.22 -10.14
N ASP A 115 5.04 12.43 -9.08
CA ASP A 115 5.64 12.71 -7.77
C ASP A 115 7.12 12.31 -7.76
N TRP A 116 7.97 13.23 -8.23
CA TRP A 116 9.42 13.07 -8.22
C TRP A 116 10.00 12.88 -6.82
N GLY A 117 9.34 13.45 -5.79
CA GLY A 117 9.74 13.32 -4.40
C GLY A 117 9.69 11.86 -3.95
N SER A 118 8.58 11.17 -4.22
CA SER A 118 8.43 9.74 -3.91
C SER A 118 9.51 8.87 -4.57
N ILE A 119 9.86 9.14 -5.84
CA ILE A 119 10.92 8.39 -6.56
C ILE A 119 12.27 8.54 -5.84
N VAL A 120 12.64 9.78 -5.48
CA VAL A 120 13.89 10.06 -4.75
C VAL A 120 13.87 9.42 -3.36
N MET A 121 12.74 9.48 -2.64
CA MET A 121 12.59 8.88 -1.31
C MET A 121 12.80 7.36 -1.33
N PHE A 122 12.21 6.65 -2.28
CA PHE A 122 12.44 5.21 -2.43
C PHE A 122 13.91 4.90 -2.73
N GLY A 123 14.54 5.65 -3.63
CA GLY A 123 15.97 5.51 -3.94
C GLY A 123 16.86 5.73 -2.70
N ALA A 124 16.56 6.76 -1.91
CA ALA A 124 17.25 7.05 -0.66
C ALA A 124 17.01 5.95 0.40
N GLY A 125 15.78 5.44 0.54
CA GLY A 125 15.43 4.36 1.47
C GLY A 125 16.13 3.04 1.14
N ILE A 126 16.15 2.64 -0.13
CA ILE A 126 16.89 1.46 -0.61
C ILE A 126 18.39 1.62 -0.38
N SER A 127 18.92 2.83 -0.61
CA SER A 127 20.34 3.16 -0.37
C SER A 127 20.69 3.08 1.11
N LEU A 128 19.83 3.63 1.98
CA LEU A 128 19.98 3.54 3.44
C LEU A 128 19.93 2.08 3.91
N GLY A 129 18.95 1.30 3.44
CA GLY A 129 18.86 -0.12 3.74
C GLY A 129 20.11 -0.90 3.33
N SER A 130 20.61 -0.62 2.13
CA SER A 130 21.86 -1.20 1.63
C SER A 130 23.07 -0.79 2.48
N ALA A 131 23.13 0.46 2.92
CA ALA A 131 24.18 0.96 3.81
C ALA A 131 24.13 0.28 5.18
N LEU A 132 22.95 0.14 5.79
CA LEU A 132 22.76 -0.55 7.07
C LEU A 132 23.21 -2.02 7.01
N LEU A 133 22.89 -2.72 5.92
CA LEU A 133 23.32 -4.10 5.70
C LEU A 133 24.85 -4.18 5.52
N LYS A 134 25.44 -3.30 4.71
CA LYS A 134 26.89 -3.28 4.46
C LYS A 134 27.72 -2.93 5.70
N THR A 135 27.25 -1.98 6.52
CA THR A 135 27.95 -1.54 7.74
C THR A 135 27.72 -2.47 8.93
N LYS A 136 26.87 -3.50 8.78
CA LYS A 136 26.37 -4.36 9.88
C LYS A 136 25.56 -3.61 10.95
N ALA A 137 25.24 -2.34 10.74
CA ALA A 137 24.35 -1.57 11.61
C ALA A 137 22.94 -2.19 11.65
N ALA A 138 22.49 -2.77 10.53
CA ALA A 138 21.28 -3.57 10.45
C ALA A 138 21.25 -4.72 11.48
N THR A 139 22.32 -5.50 11.55
CA THR A 139 22.47 -6.61 12.50
C THR A 139 22.52 -6.11 13.94
N TRP A 140 23.25 -5.03 14.20
CA TRP A 140 23.31 -4.42 15.52
C TRP A 140 21.93 -3.95 15.99
N LEU A 141 21.18 -3.26 15.14
CA LEU A 141 19.85 -2.75 15.45
C LEU A 141 18.86 -3.90 15.69
N ALA A 142 18.89 -4.92 14.84
CA ALA A 142 18.07 -6.11 15.02
C ALA A 142 18.34 -6.78 16.37
N ASN A 143 19.61 -6.99 16.74
CA ASN A 143 19.98 -7.57 18.03
C ASN A 143 19.50 -6.71 19.22
N ALA A 144 19.62 -5.39 19.13
CA ALA A 144 19.12 -4.49 20.16
C ALA A 144 17.60 -4.66 20.39
N PHE A 145 16.82 -4.73 19.33
CA PHE A 145 15.37 -4.99 19.41
C PHE A 145 15.05 -6.40 19.91
N ILE A 146 15.77 -7.41 19.42
CA ILE A 146 15.58 -8.81 19.83
C ILE A 146 15.80 -8.95 21.33
N HIS A 147 16.87 -8.39 21.87
CA HIS A 147 17.16 -8.47 23.30
C HIS A 147 16.20 -7.61 24.15
N MET A 148 15.84 -6.41 23.69
CA MET A 148 14.96 -5.51 24.44
C MET A 148 13.54 -6.06 24.60
N PHE A 149 13.03 -6.73 23.57
CA PHE A 149 11.66 -7.27 23.56
C PHE A 149 11.62 -8.80 23.67
N ALA A 150 12.74 -9.44 23.96
CA ALA A 150 12.89 -10.90 23.98
C ALA A 150 12.28 -11.59 22.73
N LEU A 151 12.45 -10.99 21.55
CA LEU A 151 11.78 -11.40 20.32
C LEU A 151 12.11 -12.84 19.92
N GLU A 152 13.29 -13.33 20.31
CA GLU A 152 13.73 -14.71 20.07
C GLU A 152 12.87 -15.78 20.78
N THR A 153 12.14 -15.38 21.82
CA THR A 153 11.23 -16.28 22.56
C THR A 153 9.79 -16.23 22.05
N LEU A 154 9.48 -15.29 21.15
CA LEU A 154 8.15 -15.11 20.61
C LEU A 154 7.86 -16.17 19.53
N SER A 155 6.59 -16.55 19.40
CA SER A 155 6.15 -17.26 18.21
C SER A 155 6.21 -16.34 16.98
N ILE A 156 6.29 -16.90 15.77
CA ILE A 156 6.24 -16.12 14.51
C ILE A 156 5.03 -15.18 14.49
N PHE A 157 3.88 -15.68 14.98
CA PHE A 157 2.67 -14.89 15.13
C PHE A 157 2.84 -13.70 16.07
N ALA A 158 3.43 -13.91 17.25
CA ALA A 158 3.67 -12.84 18.22
C ALA A 158 4.69 -11.81 17.72
N LEU A 159 5.74 -12.26 17.03
CA LEU A 159 6.72 -11.38 16.37
C LEU A 159 6.03 -10.46 15.35
N LEU A 160 5.21 -11.03 14.46
CA LEU A 160 4.45 -10.27 13.47
C LEU A 160 3.52 -9.25 14.15
N ALA A 161 2.77 -9.68 15.16
CA ALA A 161 1.88 -8.82 15.93
C ALA A 161 2.62 -7.61 16.53
N THR A 162 3.79 -7.83 17.14
CA THR A 162 4.62 -6.76 17.71
C THR A 162 5.14 -5.80 16.63
N ILE A 163 5.66 -6.31 15.51
CA ILE A 163 6.14 -5.48 14.39
C ILE A 163 4.99 -4.63 13.83
N THR A 164 3.84 -5.24 13.55
CA THR A 164 2.65 -4.56 13.04
C THR A 164 2.20 -3.46 13.99
N LEU A 165 2.09 -3.75 15.29
CA LEU A 165 1.67 -2.75 16.29
C LEU A 165 2.65 -1.58 16.34
N PHE A 166 3.95 -1.86 16.32
CA PHE A 166 4.99 -0.83 16.28
C PHE A 166 4.86 0.05 15.02
N LEU A 167 4.66 -0.56 13.84
CA LEU A 167 4.53 0.16 12.56
C LEU A 167 3.28 1.05 12.52
N ILE A 168 2.16 0.58 13.08
CA ILE A 168 0.94 1.41 13.21
C ILE A 168 1.21 2.62 14.11
N MET A 169 1.87 2.41 15.26
CA MET A 169 2.15 3.48 16.22
C MET A 169 3.13 4.53 15.66
N ILE A 170 4.20 4.10 15.01
CA ILE A 170 5.18 5.03 14.43
C ILE A 170 4.58 5.81 13.25
N HIS A 171 3.64 5.23 12.49
CA HIS A 171 2.99 5.92 11.38
C HIS A 171 2.24 7.18 11.81
N LEU A 172 1.75 7.26 13.05
CA LEU A 172 1.16 8.50 13.59
C LEU A 172 2.11 9.71 13.44
N GLY A 173 3.42 9.48 13.55
CA GLY A 173 4.46 10.51 13.39
C GLY A 173 4.91 10.76 11.96
N PHE A 174 4.38 10.03 10.96
CA PHE A 174 4.75 10.16 9.56
C PHE A 174 3.59 10.71 8.74
N ALA A 175 3.88 11.69 7.89
CA ALA A 175 2.88 12.27 6.98
C ALA A 175 2.64 11.43 5.69
N SER A 176 3.45 10.39 5.49
CA SER A 176 3.42 9.59 4.26
C SER A 176 3.81 8.15 4.53
N ALA A 177 2.92 7.23 4.14
CA ALA A 177 3.21 5.80 4.12
C ALA A 177 4.44 5.47 3.25
N THR A 178 4.70 6.23 2.17
CA THR A 178 5.88 6.07 1.31
C THR A 178 7.17 6.39 2.06
N ALA A 179 7.18 7.48 2.83
CA ALA A 179 8.33 7.86 3.65
C ALA A 179 8.59 6.82 4.75
N LEU A 180 7.52 6.38 5.42
CA LEU A 180 7.61 5.34 6.45
C LEU A 180 8.13 4.02 5.88
N SER A 181 7.61 3.59 4.73
CA SER A 181 8.06 2.40 3.99
C SER A 181 9.56 2.47 3.70
N SER A 182 10.01 3.60 3.16
CA SER A 182 11.41 3.81 2.79
C SER A 182 12.36 3.73 3.98
N ALA A 183 11.92 4.20 5.16
CA ALA A 183 12.71 4.16 6.38
C ALA A 183 12.66 2.79 7.09
N MET A 184 11.50 2.16 7.17
CA MET A 184 11.25 1.02 8.05
C MET A 184 11.40 -0.34 7.38
N ILE A 185 11.09 -0.50 6.07
CA ILE A 185 11.21 -1.80 5.40
C ILE A 185 12.61 -2.40 5.57
N PRO A 186 13.73 -1.67 5.39
CA PRO A 186 15.05 -2.26 5.58
C PRO A 186 15.30 -2.75 7.02
N ILE A 187 14.74 -2.04 8.00
CA ILE A 187 14.85 -2.40 9.42
C ILE A 187 14.04 -3.68 9.69
N VAL A 188 12.82 -3.76 9.17
CA VAL A 188 11.97 -4.97 9.27
C VAL A 188 12.66 -6.17 8.63
N ILE A 189 13.20 -6.04 7.42
CA ILE A 189 13.96 -7.10 6.74
C ILE A 189 15.13 -7.56 7.62
N SER A 190 15.84 -6.61 8.25
CA SER A 190 16.98 -6.90 9.11
C SER A 190 16.57 -7.68 10.36
N ILE A 191 15.48 -7.29 11.02
CA ILE A 191 14.94 -7.97 12.20
C ILE A 191 14.50 -9.40 11.84
N VAL A 192 13.67 -9.54 10.81
CA VAL A 192 13.09 -10.84 10.45
C VAL A 192 14.17 -11.82 9.97
N THR A 193 15.20 -11.31 9.27
CA THR A 193 16.36 -12.14 8.87
C THR A 193 17.24 -12.52 10.05
N ALA A 194 17.42 -11.64 11.04
CA ALA A 194 18.28 -11.90 12.20
C ALA A 194 17.66 -12.91 13.18
N VAL A 195 16.33 -12.86 13.38
CA VAL A 195 15.60 -13.78 14.28
C VAL A 195 15.72 -15.24 13.82
N ASN A 196 15.84 -15.49 12.52
CA ASN A 196 16.17 -16.79 11.91
C ASN A 196 15.49 -18.02 12.56
N MET A 197 14.19 -17.91 12.82
CA MET A 197 13.38 -18.99 13.40
C MET A 197 13.06 -20.09 12.37
N PRO A 198 12.98 -21.37 12.76
CA PRO A 198 12.50 -22.43 11.89
C PRO A 198 11.10 -22.13 11.34
N GLY A 199 10.91 -22.21 10.02
CA GLY A 199 9.64 -21.98 9.36
C GLY A 199 9.31 -20.51 9.04
N ILE A 200 10.15 -19.55 9.44
CA ILE A 200 9.94 -18.14 9.10
C ILE A 200 10.13 -17.92 7.59
N ASN A 201 9.20 -17.19 6.97
CA ASN A 201 9.37 -16.67 5.61
C ASN A 201 9.66 -15.16 5.68
N PRO A 202 10.92 -14.71 5.60
CA PRO A 202 11.23 -13.30 5.81
C PRO A 202 10.61 -12.37 4.76
N ILE A 203 10.38 -12.88 3.55
CA ILE A 203 9.72 -12.12 2.49
C ILE A 203 8.24 -11.95 2.83
N GLY A 204 7.57 -13.04 3.20
CA GLY A 204 6.15 -13.02 3.57
C GLY A 204 5.88 -12.07 4.73
N LEU A 205 6.65 -12.17 5.82
CA LEU A 205 6.54 -11.26 6.97
C LEU A 205 6.83 -9.80 6.58
N THR A 206 7.82 -9.56 5.71
CA THR A 206 8.12 -8.20 5.24
C THR A 206 6.97 -7.62 4.42
N VAL A 207 6.34 -8.42 3.55
CA VAL A 207 5.17 -8.00 2.77
C VAL A 207 3.99 -7.69 3.68
N ILE A 208 3.73 -8.52 4.69
CA ILE A 208 2.65 -8.27 5.65
C ILE A 208 2.92 -7.02 6.49
N ALA A 209 4.16 -6.83 6.94
CA ALA A 209 4.58 -5.61 7.63
C ALA A 209 4.38 -4.38 6.74
N GLN A 210 4.66 -4.47 5.44
CA GLN A 210 4.39 -3.41 4.48
C GLN A 210 2.90 -3.06 4.38
N PHE A 211 1.99 -4.03 4.47
CA PHE A 211 0.55 -3.75 4.52
C PHE A 211 0.15 -2.96 5.76
N SER A 212 0.77 -3.24 6.91
CA SER A 212 0.51 -2.49 8.14
C SER A 212 0.98 -1.03 8.09
N ILE A 213 2.04 -0.74 7.31
CA ILE A 213 2.49 0.63 7.05
C ILE A 213 1.42 1.45 6.32
N CYS A 214 0.48 0.82 5.61
CA CYS A 214 -0.63 1.53 4.97
C CYS A 214 -1.72 2.01 5.94
N PHE A 215 -1.63 1.72 7.26
CA PHE A 215 -2.66 2.05 8.25
C PHE A 215 -2.59 3.53 8.70
N GLY A 216 -2.57 4.45 7.73
CA GLY A 216 -2.60 5.89 7.95
C GLY A 216 -4.01 6.44 8.19
N PHE A 217 -4.79 5.78 9.04
CA PHE A 217 -6.24 6.03 9.17
C PHE A 217 -6.60 7.02 10.28
N ILE A 218 -5.67 7.35 11.19
CA ILE A 218 -6.00 8.07 12.43
C ILE A 218 -5.93 9.59 12.26
N LEU A 219 -4.95 10.12 11.54
CA LEU A 219 -4.80 11.57 11.31
C LEU A 219 -4.86 11.88 9.81
N PRO A 220 -5.55 12.97 9.39
CA PRO A 220 -5.61 13.35 7.97
C PRO A 220 -4.22 13.56 7.35
N VAL A 221 -3.27 14.06 8.14
CA VAL A 221 -1.89 14.33 7.70
C VAL A 221 -1.10 13.05 7.38
N ASN A 222 -1.52 11.87 7.83
CA ASN A 222 -0.80 10.62 7.55
C ASN A 222 -0.89 10.18 6.08
N SER A 223 -1.75 10.82 5.28
CA SER A 223 -1.83 10.55 3.84
C SER A 223 -2.29 11.76 3.02
N PRO A 224 -1.85 11.88 1.75
CA PRO A 224 -2.36 12.91 0.85
C PRO A 224 -3.87 12.83 0.64
N GLN A 225 -4.45 11.62 0.63
CA GLN A 225 -5.90 11.46 0.44
C GLN A 225 -6.68 12.00 1.64
N GLY A 226 -6.19 11.72 2.86
CA GLY A 226 -6.70 12.29 4.10
C GLY A 226 -6.66 13.82 4.06
N MET A 227 -5.52 14.41 3.69
CA MET A 227 -5.37 15.87 3.59
C MET A 227 -6.27 16.52 2.53
N VAL A 228 -6.43 15.91 1.36
CA VAL A 228 -7.33 16.42 0.32
C VAL A 228 -8.77 16.46 0.85
N SER A 229 -9.22 15.38 1.49
CA SER A 229 -10.57 15.38 2.06
C SER A 229 -10.72 16.38 3.21
N TYR A 230 -9.71 16.58 4.06
CA TYR A 230 -9.75 17.55 5.16
C TYR A 230 -9.73 19.00 4.66
N SER A 231 -9.10 19.25 3.51
CA SER A 231 -9.04 20.58 2.89
C SER A 231 -10.40 21.13 2.44
N SER A 232 -11.44 20.30 2.38
CA SER A 232 -12.82 20.73 2.11
C SER A 232 -13.41 21.61 3.22
N GLY A 233 -12.86 21.54 4.44
CA GLY A 233 -13.40 22.20 5.63
C GLY A 233 -14.71 21.59 6.14
N THR A 234 -15.13 20.42 5.64
CA THR A 234 -16.43 19.81 5.98
C THR A 234 -16.43 19.01 7.27
N TYR A 235 -15.27 18.71 7.86
CA TYR A 235 -15.17 17.94 9.09
C TYR A 235 -13.92 18.31 9.91
N GLU A 236 -13.96 18.05 11.21
CA GLU A 236 -12.82 18.25 12.12
C GLU A 236 -11.93 17.01 12.20
N VAL A 237 -10.65 17.19 12.56
CA VAL A 237 -9.70 16.07 12.81
C VAL A 237 -10.29 15.04 13.79
N LYS A 238 -11.06 15.49 14.79
CA LYS A 238 -11.73 14.60 15.75
C LYS A 238 -12.73 13.66 15.06
N THR A 239 -13.44 14.13 14.04
CA THR A 239 -14.36 13.30 13.25
C THR A 239 -13.60 12.26 12.43
N PHE A 240 -12.44 12.62 11.89
CA PHE A 240 -11.55 11.68 11.21
C PHE A 240 -11.04 10.59 12.17
N MET A 241 -10.61 10.97 13.37
CA MET A 241 -10.17 10.03 14.40
C MET A 241 -11.28 9.08 14.87
N LYS A 242 -12.55 9.52 14.87
CA LYS A 242 -13.70 8.69 15.26
C LYS A 242 -13.87 7.47 14.36
N THR A 243 -13.61 7.58 13.06
CA THR A 243 -13.61 6.43 12.14
C THR A 243 -12.25 5.76 12.07
N GLY A 244 -11.17 6.54 12.15
CA GLY A 244 -9.79 6.11 12.06
C GLY A 244 -9.33 5.15 13.15
N ILE A 245 -9.64 5.42 14.42
CA ILE A 245 -9.23 4.55 15.53
C ILE A 245 -9.92 3.18 15.46
N PRO A 246 -11.27 3.09 15.33
CA PRO A 246 -11.92 1.78 15.22
C PRO A 246 -11.46 0.97 14.00
N ILE A 247 -11.31 1.59 12.83
CA ILE A 247 -10.84 0.84 11.64
C ILE A 247 -9.39 0.37 11.80
N THR A 248 -8.54 1.12 12.50
CA THR A 248 -7.16 0.70 12.80
C THR A 248 -7.15 -0.51 13.73
N ILE A 249 -7.98 -0.50 14.78
CA ILE A 249 -8.11 -1.64 15.70
C ILE A 249 -8.65 -2.88 14.98
N ILE A 250 -9.71 -2.71 14.19
CA ILE A 250 -10.29 -3.81 13.42
C ILE A 250 -9.29 -4.33 12.39
N GLY A 251 -8.58 -3.43 11.69
CA GLY A 251 -7.53 -3.78 10.74
C GLY A 251 -6.40 -4.57 11.39
N TYR A 252 -5.97 -4.17 12.59
CA TYR A 252 -4.97 -4.91 13.35
C TYR A 252 -5.45 -6.33 13.70
N ILE A 253 -6.67 -6.46 14.22
CA ILE A 253 -7.27 -7.76 14.54
C ILE A 253 -7.42 -8.63 13.29
N MET A 254 -7.90 -8.05 12.19
CA MET A 254 -8.05 -8.76 10.91
C MET A 254 -6.70 -9.19 10.35
N LEU A 255 -5.66 -8.36 10.46
CA LEU A 255 -4.30 -8.71 10.05
C LEU A 255 -3.82 -9.93 10.84
N LEU A 256 -4.06 -9.99 12.15
CA LEU A 256 -3.74 -11.17 12.96
C LEU A 256 -4.54 -12.40 12.54
N ILE A 257 -5.84 -12.27 12.28
CA ILE A 257 -6.67 -13.39 11.79
C ILE A 257 -6.12 -13.92 10.46
N TYR A 258 -5.77 -13.03 9.53
CA TYR A 258 -5.21 -13.41 8.23
C TYR A 258 -3.83 -14.05 8.37
N ALA A 259 -2.99 -13.56 9.29
CA ALA A 259 -1.71 -14.16 9.61
C ALA A 259 -1.85 -15.60 10.12
N ALA A 260 -2.87 -15.89 10.92
CA ALA A 260 -3.15 -17.24 11.42
C ALA A 260 -3.87 -18.15 10.41
N THR A 261 -4.41 -17.60 9.32
CA THR A 261 -5.24 -18.34 8.36
C THR A 261 -4.71 -18.21 6.93
N TYR A 262 -5.20 -17.25 6.15
CA TYR A 262 -4.91 -17.11 4.74
C TYR A 262 -3.40 -17.02 4.43
N TRP A 263 -2.67 -16.17 5.16
CA TRP A 263 -1.24 -16.00 4.96
C TRP A 263 -0.43 -17.21 5.43
N HIS A 264 -0.93 -17.96 6.40
CA HIS A 264 -0.38 -19.27 6.74
C HIS A 264 -0.58 -20.28 5.60
N TRP A 265 -1.77 -20.32 4.99
CA TRP A 265 -2.09 -21.25 3.89
C TRP A 265 -1.28 -21.00 2.62
N ILE A 266 -0.96 -19.73 2.32
CA ILE A 266 -0.11 -19.37 1.17
C ILE A 266 1.40 -19.36 1.51
N GLY A 267 1.79 -19.75 2.73
CA GLY A 267 3.18 -19.90 3.15
C GLY A 267 3.92 -18.58 3.44
N PHE A 268 3.21 -17.52 3.76
CA PHE A 268 3.78 -16.22 4.14
C PHE A 268 4.14 -16.14 5.64
N VAL A 269 3.49 -16.95 6.50
CA VAL A 269 3.66 -16.99 7.97
C VAL A 269 3.71 -18.43 8.46
#